data_AF-A0A448WD36-F1
#
_entry.id   AF-A0A448WD36-F1
#
_cell.length_a   1.000
_cell.length_b   1.000
_cell.length_c   1.000
_cell.angle_alpha   90.00
_cell.angle_beta   90.00
_cell.angle_gamma   90.00
#
_symmetry.space_group_name_H-M   'P 1'
#
loop_
_entity.id
_entity.type
_entity.pdbx_description
1 polymer ?
#
loop_
_entity_poly.entity_id
_entity_poly.type
_entity_poly.pdbx_seq_one_letter_code
_entity_poly.pdbx_strand_id
1 'polypeptide(L)'
;MSVAFAGSISGGISTAVAVFCHELPHELGDFAVLLKTGMRLKEAFFFNILSSVLSFVGMLVGIAVGNIQSASLWIFAFTAGTFIYIALVDMLPELSSADVKPGESRIAHLVIQNLGLMTGVGVMLLIALFEEQIKNMLE
;
A
#
# COMPACT_ATOMS: atom_id res chain seq x y z
N MET A 1 6.67 -3.89 -12.63
CA MET A 1 7.43 -5.15 -12.81
C MET A 1 7.65 -5.50 -14.29
N SER A 2 6.61 -5.54 -15.14
CA SER A 2 6.69 -6.02 -16.54
C SER A 2 7.63 -5.23 -17.48
N VAL A 3 7.67 -3.90 -17.34
CA VAL A 3 8.53 -3.03 -18.18
C VAL A 3 10.03 -3.25 -17.90
N ALA A 4 10.41 -3.52 -16.64
CA ALA A 4 11.80 -3.73 -16.26
C ALA A 4 12.42 -5.02 -16.84
N PHE A 5 11.61 -6.07 -17.03
CA PHE A 5 12.05 -7.32 -17.67
C PHE A 5 12.25 -7.18 -19.19
N ALA A 6 11.58 -6.22 -19.83
CA ALA A 6 11.76 -5.96 -21.26
C ALA A 6 13.12 -5.32 -21.58
N GLY A 7 13.68 -4.54 -20.65
CA GLY A 7 15.01 -3.93 -20.78
C GLY A 7 16.15 -4.90 -20.50
N SER A 8 16.12 -5.60 -19.35
CA SER A 8 17.10 -6.65 -19.05
C SER A 8 16.58 -7.61 -17.99
N ILE A 9 16.98 -8.89 -18.07
CA ILE A 9 16.64 -9.91 -17.06
C ILE A 9 17.17 -9.51 -15.67
N SER A 10 18.39 -8.95 -15.60
CA SER A 10 19.01 -8.50 -14.35
C SER A 10 18.23 -7.33 -13.72
N GLY A 11 17.87 -6.31 -14.51
CA GLY A 11 17.06 -5.18 -14.07
C GLY A 11 15.65 -5.60 -13.65
N GLY A 12 15.01 -6.47 -14.43
CA GLY A 12 13.70 -7.05 -14.12
C GLY A 12 13.67 -7.80 -12.78
N ILE A 13 14.66 -8.65 -12.51
CA ILE A 13 14.78 -9.36 -11.23
C ILE A 13 15.01 -8.38 -10.08
N SER A 14 15.87 -7.37 -10.25
CA SER A 14 16.12 -6.34 -9.23
C SER A 14 14.84 -5.57 -8.88
N THR A 15 14.10 -5.10 -9.89
CA THR A 15 12.82 -4.40 -9.69
C THR A 15 11.76 -5.30 -9.07
N ALA A 16 11.72 -6.59 -9.44
CA ALA A 16 10.80 -7.56 -8.85
C ALA A 16 11.06 -7.77 -7.37
N VAL A 17 12.33 -7.92 -6.97
CA VAL A 17 12.71 -8.06 -5.56
C VAL A 17 12.42 -6.78 -4.78
N ALA A 18 12.72 -5.61 -5.36
CA ALA A 18 12.43 -4.33 -4.73
C ALA A 18 10.93 -4.12 -4.46
N VAL A 19 10.07 -4.43 -5.44
CA VAL A 19 8.62 -4.35 -5.29
C VAL A 19 8.12 -5.40 -4.29
N PHE A 20 8.62 -6.63 -4.37
CA PHE A 20 8.26 -7.67 -3.41
C PHE A 20 8.56 -7.26 -1.95
N CYS A 21 9.69 -6.59 -1.72
CA CYS A 21 10.09 -6.15 -0.38
C CYS A 21 9.17 -5.08 0.24
N HIS A 22 8.43 -4.28 -0.56
CA HIS A 22 7.48 -3.30 -0.01
C HIS A 22 6.03 -3.81 0.02
N GLU A 23 5.66 -4.75 -0.85
CA GLU A 23 4.27 -5.23 -0.96
C GLU A 23 4.01 -6.37 0.04
N LEU A 24 5.03 -7.19 0.33
CA LEU A 24 4.94 -8.26 1.32
C LEU A 24 4.60 -7.77 2.74
N PRO A 25 5.24 -6.73 3.31
CA PRO A 25 4.82 -6.18 4.59
C PRO A 25 3.42 -5.57 4.55
N HIS A 26 2.99 -5.01 3.42
CA HIS A 26 1.64 -4.47 3.25
C HIS A 26 0.58 -5.58 3.31
N GLU A 27 0.72 -6.64 2.50
CA GLU A 27 -0.21 -7.78 2.53
C GLU A 27 -0.20 -8.54 3.86
N LEU A 28 0.97 -8.66 4.51
CA LEU A 28 1.06 -9.28 5.84
C LEU A 28 0.36 -8.45 6.93
N GLY A 29 0.36 -7.13 6.80
CA GLY A 29 -0.41 -6.21 7.65
C GLY A 29 -1.91 -6.42 7.50
N ASP A 30 -2.39 -6.44 6.25
CA ASP A 30 -3.80 -6.72 5.94
C ASP A 30 -4.22 -8.10 6.47
N PHE A 31 -3.37 -9.11 6.28
CA PHE A 31 -3.59 -10.46 6.82
C PHE A 31 -3.65 -10.48 8.36
N ALA A 32 -2.82 -9.68 9.04
CA ALA A 32 -2.83 -9.58 10.50
C ALA A 32 -4.12 -8.93 11.02
N VAL A 33 -4.64 -7.91 10.34
CA VAL A 33 -5.95 -7.29 10.65
C VAL A 33 -7.08 -8.31 10.45
N LEU A 34 -7.06 -9.05 9.34
CA LEU A 34 -8.03 -10.10 9.02
C LEU A 34 -8.02 -11.27 10.02
N LEU A 35 -6.86 -11.62 10.57
CA LEU A 35 -6.78 -12.61 11.66
C LEU A 35 -7.30 -12.05 12.99
N LYS A 36 -7.07 -10.76 13.28
CA LYS A 36 -7.54 -10.09 14.49
C LYS A 36 -9.07 -10.03 14.55
N THR A 37 -9.76 -10.02 13.41
CA THR A 37 -11.23 -10.09 13.32
C THR A 37 -11.80 -11.50 13.52
N GLY A 38 -10.95 -12.52 13.75
CA GLY A 38 -11.36 -13.88 14.12
C GLY A 38 -11.48 -14.87 12.96
N MET A 39 -11.03 -14.51 11.76
CA MET A 39 -11.01 -15.44 10.62
C MET A 39 -9.96 -16.53 10.76
N ARG A 40 -10.23 -17.72 10.21
CA ARG A 40 -9.25 -18.82 10.20
C ARG A 40 -8.18 -18.55 9.15
N LEU A 41 -6.96 -19.05 9.40
CA LEU A 41 -5.80 -18.90 8.50
C LEU A 41 -6.10 -19.25 7.03
N LYS A 42 -6.93 -20.29 6.81
CA LYS A 42 -7.33 -20.74 5.47
C LYS A 42 -8.28 -19.75 4.77
N GLU A 43 -9.16 -19.11 5.52
CA GLU A 43 -10.11 -18.13 4.98
C GLU A 43 -9.37 -16.84 4.64
N ALA A 44 -8.51 -16.36 5.54
CA ALA A 44 -7.68 -15.19 5.30
C ALA A 44 -6.78 -15.37 4.06
N PHE A 45 -6.21 -16.56 3.86
CA PHE A 45 -5.41 -16.86 2.66
C PHE A 45 -6.25 -16.85 1.37
N PHE A 46 -7.47 -17.39 1.41
CA PHE A 46 -8.38 -17.36 0.27
C PHE A 46 -8.80 -15.92 -0.10
N PHE A 47 -9.12 -15.09 0.90
CA PHE A 47 -9.44 -13.68 0.69
C PHE A 47 -8.24 -12.89 0.15
N ASN A 48 -7.01 -13.20 0.57
CA ASN A 48 -5.82 -12.57 0.01
C ASN A 48 -5.67 -12.87 -1.49
N ILE A 49 -5.78 -14.14 -1.89
CA ILE A 49 -5.73 -14.53 -3.31
C ILE A 49 -6.86 -13.88 -4.10
N LEU A 50 -8.07 -13.87 -3.55
CA LEU A 50 -9.22 -13.23 -4.19
C LEU A 50 -8.95 -11.74 -4.41
N SER A 51 -8.40 -11.04 -3.41
CA SER A 51 -7.99 -9.64 -3.50
C SER A 51 -6.95 -9.41 -4.62
N SER A 52 -5.91 -10.25 -4.70
CA SER A 52 -4.91 -10.16 -5.77
C SER A 52 -5.51 -10.33 -7.16
N VAL A 53 -6.49 -11.25 -7.32
CA VAL A 53 -7.20 -11.44 -8.60
C VAL A 53 -8.05 -10.22 -8.94
N LEU A 54 -8.78 -9.65 -7.97
CA LEU A 54 -9.53 -8.42 -8.19
C LEU A 54 -8.62 -7.24 -8.58
N SER A 55 -7.46 -7.11 -7.95
CA SER A 55 -6.46 -6.09 -8.28
C SER A 55 -5.95 -6.25 -9.72
N PHE A 56 -5.66 -7.48 -10.15
CA PHE A 56 -5.27 -7.77 -11.52
C PHE A 56 -6.37 -7.43 -12.54
N VAL A 57 -7.63 -7.76 -12.24
CA VAL A 57 -8.77 -7.37 -13.07
C VAL A 57 -8.91 -5.84 -13.12
N GLY A 58 -8.78 -5.16 -11.98
CA GLY A 58 -8.78 -3.70 -11.88
C GLY A 58 -7.70 -3.05 -12.73
N MET A 59 -6.49 -3.61 -12.75
CA MET A 59 -5.39 -3.19 -13.62
C MET A 59 -5.76 -3.30 -15.10
N LEU A 60 -6.32 -4.44 -15.54
CA LEU A 60 -6.72 -4.64 -16.95
C LEU A 60 -7.78 -3.62 -17.39
N VAL A 61 -8.79 -3.39 -16.54
CA VAL A 61 -9.83 -2.38 -16.78
C VAL A 61 -9.22 -0.98 -16.80
N GLY A 62 -8.32 -0.67 -15.86
CA GLY A 62 -7.62 0.61 -15.78
C GLY A 62 -6.80 0.91 -17.02
N ILE A 63 -6.10 -0.09 -17.58
CA ILE A 63 -5.35 0.05 -18.84
C ILE A 63 -6.30 0.26 -20.03
N ALA A 64 -7.40 -0.49 -20.11
CA ALA A 64 -8.35 -0.37 -21.21
C ALA A 64 -9.03 1.01 -21.24
N VAL A 65 -9.36 1.57 -20.07
CA VAL A 65 -10.05 2.87 -19.94
C VAL A 65 -9.08 4.05 -19.89
N GLY A 66 -7.82 3.82 -19.46
CA GLY A 66 -6.80 4.86 -19.27
C GLY A 66 -6.33 5.55 -20.55
N ASN A 67 -6.67 5.02 -21.74
CA ASN A 67 -6.38 5.66 -23.02
C ASN A 67 -7.29 6.89 -23.30
N ILE A 68 -8.32 7.10 -22.47
CA ILE A 68 -9.19 8.28 -22.51
C ILE A 68 -8.66 9.30 -21.49
N GLN A 69 -8.04 10.38 -21.95
CA GLN A 69 -7.41 11.41 -21.10
C GLN A 69 -8.32 11.91 -19.96
N SER A 70 -9.62 12.06 -20.22
CA SER A 70 -10.61 12.48 -19.21
C SER A 70 -10.92 11.41 -18.16
N ALA A 71 -10.84 10.13 -18.52
CA ALA A 71 -11.15 9.03 -17.60
C ALA A 71 -10.04 8.86 -16.54
N SER A 72 -8.78 9.10 -16.91
CA SER A 72 -7.64 9.02 -15.98
C SER A 72 -7.79 9.98 -14.80
N LEU A 73 -8.26 11.20 -15.03
CA LEU A 73 -8.53 12.19 -13.96
C LEU A 73 -9.59 11.71 -12.97
N TRP A 74 -10.70 11.14 -13.48
CA TRP A 74 -11.76 10.59 -12.63
C TRP A 74 -11.31 9.35 -11.86
N ILE A 75 -10.51 8.48 -12.49
CA ILE A 75 -9.93 7.30 -11.83
C ILE A 75 -8.99 7.76 -10.71
N PHE A 76 -8.11 8.73 -10.95
CA PHE A 76 -7.23 9.26 -9.90
C PHE A 76 -8.00 9.91 -8.76
N ALA A 77 -9.03 10.71 -9.05
CA ALA A 77 -9.88 11.30 -8.02
C ALA A 77 -10.57 10.24 -7.16
N PHE A 78 -11.09 9.18 -7.80
CA PHE A 78 -11.73 8.06 -7.11
C PHE A 78 -10.74 7.27 -6.24
N THR A 79 -9.56 6.93 -6.77
CA THR A 79 -8.51 6.22 -6.03
C THR A 79 -8.01 7.04 -4.85
N ALA A 80 -7.74 8.34 -5.05
CA ALA A 80 -7.31 9.23 -3.97
C ALA A 80 -8.39 9.34 -2.87
N GLY A 81 -9.66 9.46 -3.25
CA GLY A 81 -10.78 9.47 -2.30
C GLY A 81 -10.90 8.17 -1.50
N THR A 82 -10.68 7.02 -2.16
CA THR A 82 -10.71 5.70 -1.51
C THR A 82 -9.57 5.55 -0.49
N PHE A 83 -8.35 5.99 -0.83
CA PHE A 83 -7.23 5.97 0.12
C PHE A 83 -7.45 6.89 1.32
N ILE A 84 -8.03 8.07 1.12
CA ILE A 84 -8.41 8.95 2.23
C ILE A 84 -9.47 8.28 3.11
N TYR A 85 -10.47 7.61 2.51
CA TYR A 85 -11.49 6.87 3.25
C TYR A 85 -10.88 5.75 4.10
N ILE A 86 -10.04 4.88 3.53
CA ILE A 86 -9.37 3.79 4.26
C ILE A 86 -8.51 4.35 5.40
N ALA A 87 -7.75 5.42 5.14
CA ALA A 87 -6.89 6.04 6.15
C ALA A 87 -7.70 6.62 7.33
N LEU A 88 -8.85 7.26 7.06
CA LEU A 88 -9.67 7.89 8.10
C LEU A 88 -10.63 6.94 8.79
N VAL A 89 -11.23 6.01 8.08
CA VAL A 89 -12.30 5.15 8.59
C VAL A 89 -11.77 3.83 9.12
N ASP A 90 -10.77 3.23 8.47
CA ASP A 90 -10.27 1.91 8.88
C ASP A 90 -9.05 2.07 9.80
N MET A 91 -8.07 2.89 9.42
CA MET A 91 -6.81 3.00 10.17
C MET A 91 -6.90 3.88 11.43
N LEU A 92 -7.59 5.03 11.37
CA LEU A 92 -7.66 5.96 12.51
C LEU A 92 -8.32 5.35 13.76
N PRO A 93 -9.45 4.60 13.66
CA PRO A 93 -10.04 3.94 14.82
C PRO A 93 -9.15 2.83 15.38
N GLU A 94 -8.44 2.07 14.52
CA GLU A 94 -7.52 0.99 14.93
C GLU A 94 -6.39 1.56 15.81
N LEU A 95 -5.84 2.72 15.43
CA LEU A 95 -4.83 3.44 16.21
C LEU A 95 -5.39 4.01 17.52
N SER A 96 -6.62 4.54 17.51
CA SER A 96 -7.26 5.06 18.72
C SER A 96 -7.71 3.97 19.70
N SER A 97 -7.99 2.76 19.20
CA SER A 97 -8.50 1.64 19.98
C SER A 97 -7.41 0.65 20.41
N ALA A 98 -6.16 0.87 19.99
CA ALA A 98 -5.02 0.11 20.46
C ALA A 98 -4.86 0.31 21.99
N ASP A 99 -5.15 -0.76 22.74
CA ASP A 99 -5.14 -0.76 24.21
C ASP A 99 -3.84 -0.20 24.78
N VAL A 100 -3.96 0.85 25.58
CA VAL A 100 -2.84 1.41 26.33
C VAL A 100 -2.47 0.40 27.42
N LYS A 101 -1.24 -0.10 27.40
CA LYS A 101 -0.74 -1.01 28.45
C LYS A 101 -0.93 -0.36 29.83
N PRO A 102 -1.33 -1.13 30.86
CA PRO A 102 -1.51 -0.59 32.20
C PRO A 102 -0.16 -0.07 32.74
N GLY A 103 -0.03 1.26 32.82
CA GLY A 103 1.19 1.96 33.23
C GLY A 103 1.79 2.91 32.18
N GLU A 104 1.28 2.91 30.95
CA GLU A 104 1.78 3.77 29.87
C GLU A 104 0.96 5.08 29.75
N SER A 105 1.64 6.21 29.53
CA SER A 105 0.96 7.50 29.40
C SER A 105 0.25 7.59 28.04
N ARG A 106 -1.04 7.97 28.05
CA ARG A 106 -1.82 8.24 26.83
C ARG A 106 -1.15 9.24 25.89
N ILE A 107 -0.34 10.15 26.45
CA ILE A 107 0.43 11.15 25.70
C ILE A 107 1.61 10.49 24.97
N ALA A 108 2.28 9.51 25.58
CA ALA A 108 3.41 8.81 24.94
C ALA A 108 2.95 8.03 23.70
N HIS A 109 1.79 7.35 23.77
CA HIS A 109 1.20 6.64 22.64
C HIS A 109 0.85 7.59 21.49
N LEU A 110 0.28 8.77 21.80
CA LEU A 110 -0.06 9.80 20.81
C LEU A 110 1.19 10.39 20.14
N VAL A 111 2.27 10.59 20.89
CA VAL A 111 3.56 11.05 20.35
C VAL A 111 4.17 10.00 19.42
N ILE A 112 4.17 8.73 19.81
CA ILE A 112 4.69 7.64 18.97
C ILE A 112 3.87 7.49 17.69
N GLN A 113 2.54 7.60 17.76
CA GLN A 113 1.67 7.56 16.58
C GLN A 113 1.91 8.73 15.63
N ASN A 114 2.06 9.95 16.15
CA ASN A 114 2.38 11.12 15.31
C ASN A 114 3.77 10.98 14.68
N LEU A 115 4.76 10.46 15.43
CA LEU A 115 6.08 10.18 14.86
C LEU A 115 6.00 9.13 13.76
N GLY A 116 5.25 8.04 13.96
CA GLY A 116 5.00 7.01 12.94
C GLY A 116 4.30 7.54 11.68
N LEU A 117 3.32 8.43 11.86
CA LEU A 117 2.64 9.09 10.74
C LEU A 117 3.61 10.02 9.98
N MET A 118 4.40 10.81 10.70
CA MET A 118 5.40 11.71 10.10
C MET A 118 6.51 10.96 9.38
N THR A 119 6.97 9.83 9.92
CA THR A 119 7.93 8.98 9.20
C THR A 119 7.31 8.36 7.95
N GLY A 120 6.07 7.88 8.01
CA GLY A 120 5.35 7.38 6.84
C GLY A 120 5.20 8.43 5.73
N VAL A 121 4.77 9.65 6.08
CA VAL A 121 4.71 10.80 5.16
C VAL A 121 6.10 11.13 4.60
N GLY A 122 7.12 11.13 5.45
CA GLY A 122 8.50 11.40 5.04
C GLY A 122 9.03 10.38 4.04
N VAL A 123 8.76 9.09 4.23
CA VAL A 123 9.14 8.03 3.29
C VAL A 123 8.42 8.21 1.96
N MET A 124 7.11 8.46 1.96
CA MET A 124 6.34 8.69 0.73
C MET A 124 6.83 9.93 -0.03
N LEU A 125 7.19 10.99 0.68
CA LEU A 125 7.70 12.23 0.10
C LEU A 125 9.11 12.03 -0.48
N LEU A 126 9.97 11.27 0.19
CA LEU A 126 11.28 10.89 -0.36
C LEU A 126 11.11 10.08 -1.65
N ILE A 127 10.24 9.07 -1.67
CA ILE A 127 9.96 8.28 -2.88
C ILE A 127 9.50 9.20 -4.03
N ALA A 128 8.58 10.13 -3.75
CA ALA A 128 8.09 11.07 -4.76
C ALA A 128 9.18 12.02 -5.29
N LEU A 129 10.08 12.51 -4.43
CA LEU A 129 11.18 13.38 -4.85
C LEU A 129 12.26 12.64 -5.66
N PHE A 130 12.52 11.38 -5.33
CA PHE A 130 13.52 10.55 -6.00
C PHE A 130 12.96 9.79 -7.21
N GLU A 131 11.65 9.87 -7.51
CA GLU A 131 11.02 9.19 -8.65
C GLU A 131 11.72 9.51 -9.99
N GLU A 132 11.95 10.80 -10.27
CA GLU A 132 12.62 11.27 -11.48
C GLU A 132 14.09 10.78 -11.56
N GLN A 133 14.80 10.70 -10.44
CA GLN A 133 16.17 10.19 -10.41
C GLN A 133 16.23 8.66 -10.57
N ILE A 134 15.27 7.92 -9.99
CA ILE A 134 15.15 6.47 -10.16
C ILE A 134 14.84 6.14 -11.63
N LYS A 135 13.97 6.92 -12.27
CA LYS A 135 13.60 6.75 -13.67
C LYS A 135 14.79 6.96 -14.61
N ASN A 136 15.58 8.01 -14.39
CA ASN A 136 16.79 8.32 -15.16
C ASN A 136 17.97 7.35 -14.91
N MET A 137 17.98 6.60 -13.80
CA MET A 137 19.00 5.56 -13.53
C MET A 137 18.62 4.19 -14.12
N LEU A 138 17.36 4.02 -14.54
CA LEU A 138 16.82 2.76 -15.07
C LEU A 138 16.76 2.72 -16.61
N GLU A 139 16.93 3.88 -17.28
CA GLU A 139 17.16 4.02 -18.73
C GLU A 139 18.65 4.00 -19.07
#